data_AF-A0A5D2RXX5-F1
#
_entry.id   AF-A0A5D2RXX5-F1
#
_cell.length_a   1.000
_cell.length_b   1.000
_cell.length_c   1.000
_cell.angle_alpha   90.00
_cell.angle_beta   90.00
_cell.angle_gamma   90.00
#
_symmetry.space_group_name_H-M   'P 1'
#
loop_
_entity.id
_entity.type
_entity.pdbx_description
1 polymer ?
#
loop_
_entity_poly.entity_id
_entity_poly.type
_entity_poly.pdbx_seq_one_letter_code
_entity_poly.pdbx_strand_id
1 'polypeptide(L)'
;MEHAYQYSWIIPFVPLLIPILIGMGLLLFTTATKNLRRIWAFPNILLLSIVMIFSLNLSIQQINGSSIYQYVWSWTINNDFSFEFDYFIDSLISIMSILITTVGIFVLIYSDNYMSHDE
;
A
#
# COMPACT_ATOMS: atom_id res chain seq x y z
N MET A 1 -11.67 -11.16 -15.20
CA MET A 1 -10.27 -11.31 -14.75
C MET A 1 -9.45 -10.03 -14.98
N GLU A 2 -9.73 -9.25 -16.02
CA GLU A 2 -8.99 -8.00 -16.33
C GLU A 2 -9.09 -6.90 -15.26
N HIS A 3 -10.25 -6.75 -14.60
CA HIS A 3 -10.44 -5.68 -13.61
C HIS A 3 -9.51 -5.77 -12.40
N ALA A 4 -9.17 -6.97 -11.92
CA ALA A 4 -8.27 -7.11 -10.78
C ALA A 4 -6.86 -6.59 -11.13
N TYR A 5 -6.36 -6.89 -12.32
CA TYR A 5 -5.07 -6.39 -12.80
C TYR A 5 -5.08 -4.88 -13.07
N GLN A 6 -6.18 -4.35 -13.61
CA GLN A 6 -6.34 -2.91 -13.87
C GLN A 6 -6.29 -2.05 -12.59
N TYR A 7 -6.68 -2.57 -11.43
CA TYR A 7 -6.65 -1.84 -10.17
C TYR A 7 -5.41 -2.14 -9.31
N SER A 8 -4.51 -3.02 -9.76
CA SER A 8 -3.31 -3.38 -8.99
C SER A 8 -2.35 -2.23 -8.72
N TRP A 9 -2.34 -1.21 -9.58
CA TRP A 9 -1.52 -0.01 -9.36
C TRP A 9 -1.93 0.77 -8.10
N ILE A 10 -3.13 0.54 -7.57
CA ILE A 10 -3.66 1.22 -6.38
C ILE A 10 -3.05 0.66 -5.07
N ILE A 11 -2.60 -0.61 -5.08
CA ILE A 11 -2.00 -1.31 -3.92
C ILE A 11 -0.92 -0.48 -3.21
N PRO A 12 0.09 0.09 -3.90
CA PRO A 12 1.13 0.90 -3.24
C PRO A 12 0.62 2.25 -2.72
N PHE A 13 -0.45 2.82 -3.29
CA PHE A 13 -0.94 4.14 -2.91
C PHE A 13 -1.90 4.12 -1.73
N VAL A 14 -2.68 3.05 -1.56
CA VAL A 14 -3.65 2.93 -0.47
C VAL A 14 -2.99 3.15 0.89
N PRO A 15 -1.88 2.44 1.26
CA PRO A 15 -1.23 2.63 2.54
C PRO A 15 -0.71 4.05 2.82
N LEU A 16 -0.49 4.87 1.78
CA LEU A 16 0.05 6.23 1.93
C LEU A 16 -1.01 7.25 2.36
N LEU A 17 -2.29 6.97 2.15
CA LEU A 17 -3.38 7.92 2.45
C LEU A 17 -3.41 8.32 3.93
N ILE A 18 -3.28 7.33 4.83
CA ILE A 18 -3.35 7.58 6.28
C ILE A 18 -2.10 8.32 6.80
N PRO A 19 -0.86 7.92 6.46
CA PRO A 19 0.35 8.69 6.81
C PRO A 19 0.32 10.13 6.31
N ILE A 20 -0.16 10.40 5.10
CA ILE A 20 -0.27 11.77 4.56
C ILE A 20 -1.27 12.59 5.38
N LEU A 21 -2.42 12.02 5.72
CA LEU A 21 -3.43 12.68 6.56
C LEU A 21 -2.89 13.00 7.97
N ILE A 22 -2.19 12.05 8.59
CA ILE A 22 -1.57 12.25 9.91
C ILE A 22 -0.45 13.30 9.82
N GLY A 23 0.40 13.22 8.79
CA GLY A 23 1.50 14.15 8.57
C GLY A 23 1.02 15.59 8.37
N MET A 24 -0.01 15.78 7.55
CA MET A 24 -0.66 17.09 7.36
C MET A 24 -1.35 17.58 8.64
N GLY A 25 -2.03 16.68 9.36
CA GLY A 25 -2.64 16.99 10.65
C GLY A 25 -1.63 17.46 11.68
N LEU A 26 -0.46 16.80 11.77
CA LEU A 26 0.63 17.22 12.65
C LEU A 26 1.20 18.59 12.27
N LEU A 27 1.26 18.95 10.99
CA LEU A 27 1.75 20.27 10.56
C LEU A 27 0.78 21.40 10.90
N LEU A 28 -0.54 21.17 10.75
CA LEU A 28 -1.55 22.21 10.93
C LEU A 28 -2.10 22.28 12.37
N PHE A 29 -2.27 21.13 13.03
CA PHE A 29 -2.97 21.00 14.30
C PHE A 29 -2.29 19.98 15.23
N THR A 30 -1.04 20.27 15.60
CA THR A 30 -0.16 19.41 16.43
C THR A 30 -0.85 18.81 17.66
N THR A 31 -1.52 19.62 18.48
CA THR A 31 -2.14 19.18 19.75
C THR A 31 -3.33 18.24 19.53
N ALA A 32 -4.19 18.56 18.56
CA ALA A 32 -5.36 17.74 18.25
C ALA A 32 -4.94 16.40 17.65
N THR A 33 -3.97 16.40 16.73
CA THR A 33 -3.49 15.17 16.09
C THR A 33 -2.75 14.25 17.07
N LYS A 34 -1.97 14.80 18.01
CA LYS A 34 -1.34 14.01 19.09
C LYS A 34 -2.37 13.35 20.01
N ASN A 35 -3.42 14.06 20.41
CA ASN A 35 -4.48 13.50 21.27
C ASN A 35 -5.26 12.36 20.58
N LEU A 36 -5.35 12.39 19.25
CA LEU A 36 -6.01 11.36 18.45
C LEU A 36 -5.06 10.22 18.01
N ARG A 37 -3.78 10.23 18.42
CA ARG A 37 -2.74 9.29 17.95
C ARG A 37 -3.19 7.83 18.00
N ARG A 38 -3.80 7.40 19.11
CA ARG A 38 -4.24 6.01 19.29
C ARG A 38 -5.41 5.64 18.38
N ILE A 39 -6.29 6.60 18.09
CA ILE A 39 -7.41 6.39 17.15
C ILE A 39 -6.89 6.22 15.73
N TRP A 40 -5.76 6.82 15.37
CA TRP A 40 -5.16 6.73 14.04
C TRP A 40 -4.51 5.38 13.72
N ALA A 41 -4.15 4.57 14.71
CA ALA A 41 -3.59 3.23 14.47
C ALA A 41 -4.62 2.27 13.85
N PHE A 42 -5.87 2.35 14.31
CA PHE A 42 -6.97 1.49 13.84
C PHE A 42 -7.28 1.63 12.33
N PRO A 43 -7.53 2.83 11.76
CA PRO A 43 -7.77 2.98 10.33
C PRO A 43 -6.56 2.58 9.49
N ASN A 44 -5.34 2.69 10.01
CA ASN A 44 -4.11 2.30 9.32
C ASN A 44 -4.03 0.77 9.15
N ILE A 45 -4.33 0.02 10.23
CA ILE A 45 -4.43 -1.45 10.19
C ILE A 45 -5.57 -1.89 9.26
N LEU A 46 -6.72 -1.22 9.33
CA LEU A 46 -7.87 -1.50 8.47
C LEU A 46 -7.50 -1.32 6.99
N LEU A 47 -6.84 -0.22 6.63
CA LEU A 47 -6.41 0.01 5.24
C LEU A 47 -5.45 -1.08 4.75
N LEU A 48 -4.43 -1.42 5.54
CA LEU A 48 -3.47 -2.47 5.21
C LEU A 48 -4.14 -3.84 5.06
N SER A 49 -5.17 -4.14 5.86
CA SER A 49 -5.93 -5.38 5.72
C SER A 49 -6.70 -5.47 4.40
N ILE A 50 -7.24 -4.36 3.89
CA ILE A 50 -7.88 -4.31 2.57
C ILE A 50 -6.85 -4.58 1.47
N VAL A 51 -5.66 -3.98 1.58
CA VAL A 51 -4.55 -4.20 0.64
C VAL A 51 -4.07 -5.66 0.66
N MET A 52 -4.06 -6.28 1.84
CA MET A 52 -3.71 -7.70 2.00
C MET A 52 -4.72 -8.60 1.28
N ILE A 53 -6.04 -8.35 1.42
CA ILE A 53 -7.09 -9.12 0.72
C ILE A 53 -6.92 -9.00 -0.80
N PHE A 54 -6.63 -7.80 -1.30
CA PHE A 54 -6.38 -7.59 -2.72
C PHE A 54 -5.14 -8.34 -3.22
N SER A 55 -4.06 -8.31 -2.44
CA SER A 55 -2.82 -9.04 -2.75
C SER A 55 -3.03 -10.57 -2.79
N LEU A 56 -3.85 -11.11 -1.87
CA LEU A 56 -4.23 -12.52 -1.88
C LEU A 56 -5.02 -12.91 -3.12
N ASN A 57 -6.01 -12.09 -3.52
CA ASN A 57 -6.79 -12.34 -4.72
C ASN A 57 -5.91 -12.35 -5.99
N LEU A 58 -4.97 -11.41 -6.10
CA LEU A 58 -4.00 -11.40 -7.20
C LEU A 58 -3.11 -12.65 -7.20
N SER A 59 -2.60 -13.06 -6.04
CA SER A 59 -1.76 -14.26 -5.94
C SER A 59 -2.52 -15.52 -6.35
N ILE A 60 -3.80 -15.66 -5.97
CA ILE A 60 -4.64 -16.79 -6.40
C ILE A 60 -4.83 -16.77 -7.91
N GLN A 61 -5.06 -15.60 -8.50
CA GLN A 61 -5.21 -15.46 -9.95
C GLN A 61 -3.91 -15.79 -10.70
N GLN A 62 -2.75 -15.41 -10.16
CA GLN A 62 -1.45 -15.73 -10.74
C GLN A 62 -1.14 -17.24 -10.70
N ILE A 63 -1.47 -17.92 -9.60
CA ILE A 63 -1.34 -19.38 -9.48
C ILE A 63 -2.23 -20.10 -10.50
N ASN A 64 -3.45 -19.60 -10.72
CA ASN A 64 -4.41 -20.23 -11.64
C ASN A 64 -4.18 -19.88 -13.12
N GLY A 65 -3.53 -18.75 -13.42
CA GLY A 65 -3.52 -18.16 -14.77
C GLY A 65 -2.16 -17.82 -15.38
N SER A 66 -1.05 -18.01 -14.65
CA SER A 66 0.39 -17.87 -15.04
C SER A 66 0.79 -16.77 -16.04
N SER A 67 -0.05 -15.78 -16.27
CA SER A 67 0.16 -14.72 -17.24
C SER A 67 0.75 -13.52 -16.53
N ILE A 68 1.92 -13.11 -17.00
CA ILE A 68 2.59 -11.90 -16.54
C ILE A 68 1.87 -10.72 -17.18
N TYR A 69 1.38 -9.80 -16.34
CA TYR A 69 0.79 -8.54 -16.82
C TYR A 69 1.81 -7.42 -16.65
N GLN A 70 2.12 -6.72 -17.73
CA GLN A 70 2.96 -5.53 -17.73
C GLN A 70 2.09 -4.32 -18.06
N TYR A 71 2.16 -3.29 -17.21
CA TYR A 71 1.60 -1.98 -17.48
C TYR A 71 2.74 -0.98 -17.65
N VAL A 72 2.78 -0.31 -18.79
CA VAL A 72 3.78 0.70 -19.13
C VAL A 72 3.09 2.06 -19.14
N TRP A 73 3.62 3.00 -18.37
CA TRP A 73 3.16 4.38 -18.32
C TRP A 73 4.31 5.34 -18.64
N SER A 74 4.21 6.08 -19.74
CA SER A 74 5.18 7.13 -20.08
C SER A 74 4.91 8.39 -19.23
N TRP A 75 5.87 8.77 -18.38
CA TRP A 75 5.77 9.95 -17.51
C TRP A 75 6.19 11.25 -18.19
N THR A 76 7.25 11.21 -18.99
CA THR A 76 7.72 12.36 -19.78
C THR A 76 8.11 11.89 -21.16
N ILE A 77 7.50 12.50 -22.17
CA ILE A 77 7.76 12.20 -23.58
C ILE A 77 8.44 13.44 -24.15
N ASN A 78 9.71 13.32 -24.48
CA ASN A 78 10.43 14.28 -25.31
C ASN A 78 10.70 13.61 -26.66
N ASN A 79 10.87 14.40 -27.74
CA ASN A 79 10.95 13.86 -29.12
C ASN A 79 11.97 12.71 -29.30
N ASP A 80 13.04 12.67 -28.49
CA ASP A 80 14.08 11.65 -28.55
C ASP A 80 14.19 10.77 -27.28
N PHE A 81 13.39 11.03 -26.24
CA PHE A 81 13.49 10.30 -24.96
C PHE A 81 12.13 10.19 -24.27
N SER A 82 11.67 8.97 -24.04
CA SER A 82 10.54 8.67 -23.14
C SER A 82 11.06 8.12 -21.82
N PHE A 83 10.62 8.71 -20.71
CA PHE A 83 10.80 8.12 -19.39
C PHE A 83 9.56 7.28 -19.05
N GLU A 84 9.71 5.96 -19.02
CA GLU A 84 8.63 5.00 -18.82
C GLU A 84 8.69 4.37 -17.44
N PHE A 85 7.55 4.37 -16.75
CA PHE A 85 7.32 3.63 -15.53
C PHE A 85 6.60 2.32 -15.86
N ASP A 86 7.25 1.22 -15.51
CA ASP A 86 6.72 -0.11 -15.73
C ASP A 86 6.31 -0.74 -14.42
N TYR A 87 5.13 -1.36 -14.41
CA TYR A 87 4.66 -2.20 -13.32
C TYR A 87 4.41 -3.60 -13.84
N PHE A 88 5.13 -4.56 -13.26
CA PHE A 88 4.97 -5.98 -13.54
C PHE A 88 4.15 -6.65 -12.44
N ILE A 89 3.15 -7.41 -12.85
CA ILE A 89 2.39 -8.29 -11.96
C ILE A 89 2.80 -9.71 -12.32
N ASP A 90 3.70 -10.23 -11.50
CA ASP A 90 4.17 -11.61 -11.55
C ASP A 90 3.84 -12.31 -10.23
N SER A 91 3.93 -13.64 -10.25
CA SER A 91 3.89 -14.54 -9.11
C SER A 91 4.79 -14.08 -7.95
N LEU A 92 6.04 -13.68 -8.24
CA LEU A 92 6.98 -13.22 -7.21
C LEU A 92 6.50 -11.92 -6.52
N ILE A 93 6.09 -10.92 -7.31
CA ILE A 93 5.63 -9.62 -6.79
C ILE A 93 4.34 -9.80 -5.98
N SER A 94 3.45 -10.70 -6.42
CA SER A 94 2.21 -11.02 -5.70
C SER A 94 2.49 -11.63 -4.33
N ILE A 95 3.46 -12.56 -4.23
CA ILE A 95 3.87 -13.16 -2.94
C ILE A 95 4.57 -12.13 -2.05
N MET A 96 5.45 -11.29 -2.62
CA MET A 96 6.10 -10.21 -1.87
C MET A 96 5.09 -9.21 -1.31
N SER A 97 4.03 -8.88 -2.06
CA SER A 97 2.97 -7.99 -1.59
C SER A 97 2.23 -8.56 -0.37
N ILE A 98 1.93 -9.87 -0.37
CA ILE A 98 1.35 -10.55 0.80
C ILE A 98 2.30 -10.50 2.00
N LEU A 99 3.60 -10.75 1.77
CA LEU A 99 4.61 -10.72 2.83
C LEU A 99 4.72 -9.33 3.46
N ILE A 100 4.87 -8.29 2.63
CA ILE A 100 5.01 -6.90 3.10
C ILE A 100 3.76 -6.46 3.86
N THR A 101 2.56 -6.75 3.36
CA THR A 101 1.31 -6.39 4.05
C THR A 101 1.15 -7.13 5.37
N THR A 102 1.50 -8.42 5.43
CA THR A 102 1.45 -9.22 6.66
C THR A 102 2.42 -8.68 7.71
N VAL A 103 3.68 -8.48 7.34
CA VAL A 103 4.70 -7.90 8.22
C VAL A 103 4.30 -6.50 8.65
N GLY A 104 3.76 -5.68 7.75
CA GLY A 104 3.29 -4.32 8.03
C GLY A 104 2.17 -4.29 9.08
N ILE A 105 1.19 -5.19 8.98
CA ILE A 105 0.11 -5.31 9.99
C ILE A 105 0.69 -5.70 11.35
N PHE A 106 1.59 -6.69 11.40
CA PHE A 106 2.24 -7.09 12.65
C PHE A 106 3.04 -5.95 13.28
N VAL A 107 3.81 -5.21 12.48
CA VAL A 107 4.58 -4.06 12.94
C VAL A 107 3.66 -2.97 13.49
N LEU A 108 2.53 -2.68 12.84
CA LEU A 108 1.58 -1.68 13.35
C LEU A 108 0.97 -2.10 14.70
N ILE A 109 0.51 -3.35 14.82
CA ILE A 109 -0.06 -3.87 16.09
C ILE A 109 1.00 -3.85 17.20
N TYR A 110 2.22 -4.28 16.88
CA TYR A 110 3.33 -4.27 17.83
C TYR A 110 3.68 -2.84 18.27
N SER A 111 3.73 -1.91 17.31
CA SER A 111 4.07 -0.51 17.56
C SER A 111 3.03 0.22 18.42
N ASP A 112 1.73 -0.10 18.28
CA ASP A 112 0.68 0.53 19.10
C ASP A 112 0.88 0.22 20.59
N ASN A 113 1.22 -1.03 20.91
CA ASN A 113 1.51 -1.44 22.29
C ASN A 113 2.85 -0.89 22.77
N TYR A 114 3.90 -0.97 21.95
CA TYR A 114 5.24 -0.54 22.33
C TYR A 114 5.34 0.98 22.54
N MET A 115 4.80 1.77 21.61
CA MET A 115 4.85 3.24 21.64
C MET A 115 3.74 3.88 22.49
N SER A 116 2.95 3.07 23.20
CA SER A 116 1.86 3.58 24.05
C SER A 116 2.35 4.51 25.17
N HIS A 117 3.62 4.37 25.57
CA HIS A 117 4.26 5.16 26.64
C HIS A 117 5.12 6.32 26.14
N ASP A 118 5.32 6.45 24.82
CA ASP A 118 6.07 7.56 24.24
C ASP A 118 5.15 8.79 24.11
N GLU A 119 5.66 10.00 24.36
CA GLU A 119 4.92 11.27 24.25
C GLU A 119 5.09 11.96 22.88
#